data_AF-A0A1I1L9X5-F1
#
_entry.id   AF-A0A1I1L9X5-F1
#
_cell.length_a   1.000
_cell.length_b   1.000
_cell.length_c   1.000
_cell.angle_alpha   90.00
_cell.angle_beta   90.00
_cell.angle_gamma   90.00
#
_symmetry.space_group_name_H-M   'P 1'
#
loop_
_entity.id
_entity.type
_entity.pdbx_description
1 polymer ?
#
loop_
_entity_poly.entity_id
_entity_poly.type
_entity_poly.pdbx_seq_one_letter_code
_entity_poly.pdbx_strand_id
1 'polypeptide(L)'
;MYSSQAFLIAIAAIFLYLLKDKKATLFCFITLIFFIWAISFNSLVKNYDRVDFVYRYIFWAINDISWMALIAYLTMKDKVHLWQSIAGQLIVLPAPLLQLMRLVDRHFFDLTYTNYLYYGLLPLINMATVVLCFFPLIVIFVKYLKSKALNEEVEA
;
A
#
# COMPACT_ATOMS: atom_id res chain seq x y z
N MET A 1 -7.02 11.55 -3.93
CA MET A 1 -6.58 10.72 -2.79
C MET A 1 -5.35 9.90 -3.13
N TYR A 2 -5.36 9.10 -4.19
CA TYR A 2 -4.18 8.33 -4.59
C TYR A 2 -2.95 9.20 -4.95
N SER A 3 -3.14 10.39 -5.52
CA SER A 3 -2.04 11.27 -5.93
C SER A 3 -1.17 11.74 -4.74
N SER A 4 -1.78 12.08 -3.60
CA SER A 4 -1.02 12.46 -2.40
C SER A 4 -0.32 11.24 -1.78
N GLN A 5 -0.96 10.08 -1.80
CA GLN A 5 -0.35 8.83 -1.31
C GLN A 5 0.86 8.42 -2.15
N ALA A 6 0.77 8.48 -3.47
CA ALA A 6 1.89 8.21 -4.37
C ALA A 6 3.06 9.19 -4.14
N PHE A 7 2.76 10.48 -3.95
CA PHE A 7 3.77 11.48 -3.61
C PHE A 7 4.49 11.16 -2.29
N LEU A 8 3.75 10.77 -1.24
CA LEU A 8 4.33 10.36 0.03
C LEU A 8 5.20 9.11 -0.09
N ILE A 9 4.77 8.10 -0.86
CA ILE A 9 5.57 6.89 -1.12
C ILE A 9 6.86 7.26 -1.88
N ALA A 10 6.79 8.18 -2.84
CA ALA A 10 7.97 8.65 -3.57
C ALA A 10 8.98 9.33 -2.62
N ILE A 11 8.50 10.17 -1.69
CA ILE A 11 9.33 10.76 -0.65
C ILE A 11 10.01 9.67 0.20
N ALA A 12 9.24 8.69 0.68
CA ALA A 12 9.79 7.59 1.48
C ALA A 12 10.88 6.82 0.70
N ALA A 13 10.63 6.52 -0.58
CA ALA A 13 11.59 5.84 -1.45
C ALA A 13 12.90 6.64 -1.61
N ILE A 14 12.82 7.97 -1.79
CA ILE A 14 13.98 8.85 -1.91
C ILE A 14 14.81 8.83 -0.61
N PHE A 15 14.17 9.00 0.55
CA PHE A 15 14.89 8.99 1.83
C PHE A 15 15.55 7.63 2.11
N LEU A 16 14.85 6.52 1.85
CA LEU A 16 15.41 5.18 2.04
C LEU A 16 16.57 4.90 1.07
N TYR A 17 16.50 5.42 -0.14
CA TYR A 17 17.58 5.34 -1.11
C TYR A 17 18.83 6.10 -0.62
N LEU A 18 18.65 7.32 -0.11
CA LEU A 18 19.75 8.12 0.47
C LEU A 18 20.37 7.42 1.69
N LEU A 19 19.56 6.74 2.50
CA LEU A 19 20.00 5.94 3.65
C LEU A 19 20.57 4.56 3.26
N LYS A 20 20.62 4.24 1.96
CA LYS A 20 21.15 2.99 1.40
C LYS A 20 20.41 1.71 1.85
N ASP A 21 19.18 1.79 2.35
CA ASP A 21 18.34 0.61 2.60
C ASP A 21 17.72 0.13 1.29
N LYS A 22 18.46 -0.71 0.56
CA LYS A 22 18.06 -1.24 -0.76
C LYS A 22 16.76 -2.06 -0.70
N LYS A 23 16.53 -2.82 0.38
CA LYS A 23 15.35 -3.70 0.52
C LYS A 23 14.09 -2.88 0.74
N ALA A 24 14.15 -1.90 1.64
CA ALA A 24 13.03 -1.00 1.89
C ALA A 24 12.78 -0.07 0.70
N THR A 25 13.83 0.40 0.02
CA THR A 25 13.70 1.22 -1.20
C THR A 25 12.98 0.45 -2.30
N LEU A 26 13.34 -0.82 -2.53
CA LEU A 26 12.67 -1.65 -3.53
C LEU A 26 11.19 -1.85 -3.20
N PHE A 27 10.86 -2.11 -1.94
CA PHE A 27 9.47 -2.22 -1.48
C PHE A 27 8.67 -0.93 -1.79
N CYS A 28 9.21 0.23 -1.45
CA CYS A 28 8.56 1.51 -1.72
C CYS A 28 8.42 1.78 -3.21
N PHE A 29 9.44 1.43 -4.00
CA PHE A 29 9.43 1.62 -5.46
C PHE A 29 8.37 0.75 -6.16
N ILE A 30 8.26 -0.52 -5.79
CA ILE A 30 7.20 -1.41 -6.31
C ILE A 30 5.83 -0.87 -5.92
N THR A 31 5.66 -0.48 -4.66
CA THR A 31 4.40 0.11 -4.17
C THR A 31 4.03 1.38 -4.93
N LEU A 32 5.01 2.24 -5.21
CA LEU A 32 4.82 3.45 -6.00
C LEU A 32 4.33 3.14 -7.42
N ILE A 33 4.93 2.15 -8.09
CA ILE A 33 4.52 1.73 -9.44
C ILE A 33 3.04 1.33 -9.46
N PHE A 34 2.60 0.51 -8.51
CA PHE A 34 1.21 0.07 -8.43
C PHE A 34 0.24 1.21 -8.11
N PHE A 35 0.64 2.16 -7.27
CA PHE A 35 -0.17 3.36 -7.01
C PHE A 35 -0.26 4.27 -8.23
N ILE A 36 0.84 4.50 -8.95
CA ILE A 36 0.85 5.28 -10.21
C ILE A 36 -0.01 4.57 -11.26
N TRP A 37 0.15 3.27 -11.42
CA TRP A 37 -0.68 2.44 -12.29
C TRP A 37 -2.17 2.64 -11.99
N ALA A 38 -2.55 2.56 -10.71
CA ALA A 38 -3.93 2.75 -10.31
C ALA A 38 -4.44 4.17 -10.61
N ILE A 39 -3.63 5.21 -10.41
CA ILE A 39 -3.99 6.60 -10.74
C ILE A 39 -4.24 6.73 -12.25
N SER A 40 -3.31 6.25 -13.07
CA SER A 40 -3.34 6.39 -14.53
C SER A 40 -4.55 5.69 -15.15
N PHE A 41 -4.92 4.51 -14.65
CA PHE A 41 -6.01 3.71 -15.20
C PHE A 41 -7.37 4.00 -14.56
N ASN A 42 -7.45 4.81 -13.49
CA ASN A 42 -8.71 5.04 -12.77
C ASN A 42 -9.84 5.61 -13.65
N SER A 43 -9.53 6.63 -14.45
CA SER A 43 -10.51 7.23 -15.36
C SER A 43 -10.94 6.24 -16.44
N LEU A 44 -9.96 5.57 -17.06
CA LEU A 44 -10.20 4.59 -18.11
C LEU A 44 -11.12 3.47 -17.63
N VAL A 45 -10.81 2.86 -16.49
CA VAL A 45 -11.56 1.73 -15.93
C VAL A 45 -13.01 2.13 -15.60
N LYS A 46 -13.22 3.34 -15.06
CA LYS A 46 -14.58 3.85 -14.79
C LYS A 46 -15.40 4.06 -16.05
N ASN A 47 -14.77 4.44 -17.17
CA ASN A 47 -15.47 4.62 -18.44
C ASN A 47 -15.94 3.30 -19.06
N TYR A 48 -15.33 2.18 -18.67
CA TYR A 48 -15.74 0.83 -19.10
C TYR A 48 -16.82 0.20 -18.22
N ASP A 49 -17.15 0.79 -17.07
CA ASP A 49 -18.26 0.32 -16.24
C ASP A 49 -19.58 0.53 -17.02
N ARG A 50 -20.37 -0.54 -17.16
CA ARG A 50 -21.71 -0.50 -17.76
C ARG A 50 -22.77 -0.41 -16.66
N VAL A 51 -24.01 -0.07 -17.04
CA VAL A 51 -25.14 0.06 -16.11
C VAL A 51 -25.34 -1.22 -15.30
N ASP A 52 -25.24 -2.39 -15.94
CA ASP A 52 -25.53 -3.69 -15.33
C ASP A 52 -24.28 -4.42 -14.81
N PHE A 53 -23.09 -4.02 -15.25
CA PHE A 53 -21.82 -4.69 -14.89
C PHE A 53 -20.71 -3.68 -14.59
N VAL A 54 -20.23 -3.73 -13.35
CA VAL A 54 -19.19 -2.83 -12.83
C VAL A 54 -17.85 -3.59 -12.73
N TYR A 55 -17.05 -3.50 -13.79
CA TYR A 55 -15.79 -4.24 -13.96
C TYR A 55 -14.64 -3.69 -13.11
N ARG A 56 -14.73 -2.45 -12.65
CA ARG A 56 -13.65 -1.82 -11.85
C ARG A 56 -13.23 -2.65 -10.64
N TYR A 57 -14.16 -3.32 -9.97
CA TYR A 57 -13.86 -4.07 -8.76
C TYR A 57 -12.95 -5.28 -9.04
N ILE A 58 -13.15 -5.95 -10.18
CA ILE A 58 -12.27 -7.03 -10.63
C ILE A 58 -10.89 -6.46 -10.97
N PHE A 59 -10.85 -5.36 -11.71
CA PHE A 59 -9.59 -4.72 -12.11
C PHE A 59 -8.75 -4.32 -10.88
N TRP A 60 -9.36 -3.71 -9.87
CA TRP A 60 -8.68 -3.30 -8.64
C TRP A 60 -8.26 -4.50 -7.78
N ALA A 61 -9.10 -5.53 -7.67
CA ALA A 61 -8.73 -6.76 -6.97
C ALA A 61 -7.49 -7.42 -7.62
N ILE A 62 -7.44 -7.48 -8.96
CA ILE A 62 -6.28 -8.01 -9.69
C ILE A 62 -5.03 -7.17 -9.42
N ASN A 63 -5.15 -5.85 -9.40
CA ASN A 63 -4.03 -4.95 -9.08
C ASN A 63 -3.47 -5.26 -7.68
N ASP A 64 -4.33 -5.37 -6.67
CA ASP A 64 -3.91 -5.64 -5.29
C ASP A 64 -3.28 -7.03 -5.15
N ILE A 65 -3.89 -8.06 -5.75
CA ILE A 65 -3.34 -9.43 -5.76
C ILE A 65 -2.01 -9.49 -6.50
N SER A 66 -1.87 -8.76 -7.60
CA SER A 66 -0.61 -8.70 -8.36
C SER A 66 0.51 -8.04 -7.56
N TRP A 67 0.19 -6.96 -6.83
CA TRP A 67 1.14 -6.34 -5.89
C TRP A 67 1.55 -7.33 -4.80
N MET A 68 0.57 -7.99 -4.16
CA MET A 68 0.78 -8.99 -3.12
C MET A 68 1.69 -10.13 -3.61
N ALA A 69 1.40 -10.70 -4.78
CA ALA A 69 2.18 -11.77 -5.37
C ALA A 69 3.61 -11.35 -5.68
N LEU A 70 3.80 -10.14 -6.24
CA LEU A 70 5.12 -9.63 -6.58
C LEU A 70 5.98 -9.37 -5.34
N ILE A 71 5.40 -8.79 -4.28
CA ILE A 71 6.11 -8.55 -3.01
C ILE A 71 6.50 -9.88 -2.34
N ALA A 72 5.59 -10.86 -2.33
CA ALA A 72 5.87 -12.19 -1.80
C ALA A 72 7.01 -12.86 -2.59
N TYR A 73 6.95 -12.84 -3.91
CA TYR A 73 8.00 -13.37 -4.79
C TYR A 73 9.36 -12.70 -4.53
N LEU A 74 9.40 -11.37 -4.43
CA LEU A 74 10.65 -10.63 -4.14
C LEU A 74 11.20 -10.91 -2.75
N THR A 75 10.33 -11.22 -1.79
CA THR A 75 10.73 -11.64 -0.43
C THR A 75 11.37 -13.03 -0.45
N MET A 76 10.84 -13.98 -1.23
CA MET A 76 11.45 -15.29 -1.43
C MET A 76 12.83 -15.21 -2.10
N LYS A 77 13.14 -14.10 -2.79
CA LYS A 77 14.45 -13.81 -3.40
C LYS A 77 15.34 -12.92 -2.52
N ASP A 78 14.99 -12.73 -1.25
CA ASP A 78 15.68 -11.87 -0.28
C ASP A 78 15.81 -10.39 -0.70
N LYS A 79 14.98 -9.93 -1.66
CA LYS A 79 15.04 -8.55 -2.17
C LYS A 79 14.22 -7.56 -1.35
N VAL A 80 13.29 -8.04 -0.53
CA VAL A 80 12.42 -7.25 0.36
C VAL A 80 12.54 -7.80 1.78
N HIS A 81 12.38 -6.94 2.79
CA HIS A 81 12.36 -7.38 4.19
C HIS A 81 11.14 -8.26 4.47
N LEU A 82 11.35 -9.41 5.11
CA LEU A 82 10.27 -10.36 5.43
C LEU A 82 9.12 -9.70 6.22
N TRP A 83 9.46 -8.87 7.22
CA TRP A 83 8.45 -8.20 8.03
C TRP A 83 7.61 -7.19 7.23
N GLN A 84 8.20 -6.47 6.25
CA GLN A 84 7.46 -5.57 5.36
C GLN A 84 6.51 -6.36 4.47
N SER A 85 6.97 -7.52 4.00
CA SER A 85 6.13 -8.43 3.23
C SER A 85 4.93 -8.89 4.05
N ILE A 86 5.14 -9.50 5.23
CA ILE A 86 4.07 -10.00 6.09
C ILE A 86 3.08 -8.89 6.46
N ALA A 87 3.58 -7.74 6.93
CA ALA A 87 2.73 -6.60 7.28
C ALA A 87 1.95 -6.08 6.07
N GLY A 88 2.60 -5.99 4.91
CA GLY A 88 1.98 -5.56 3.66
C GLY A 88 0.86 -6.50 3.22
N GLN A 89 1.08 -7.82 3.27
CA GLN A 89 0.04 -8.81 2.95
C GLN A 89 -1.17 -8.66 3.88
N LEU A 90 -0.94 -8.55 5.19
CA LEU A 90 -2.03 -8.43 6.18
C LEU A 90 -2.83 -7.13 6.00
N ILE A 91 -2.16 -6.02 5.70
CA ILE A 91 -2.79 -4.72 5.48
C ILE A 91 -3.59 -4.72 4.18
N VAL A 92 -3.03 -5.28 3.09
CA VAL A 92 -3.62 -5.18 1.76
C VAL A 92 -4.67 -6.26 1.50
N LEU A 93 -4.56 -7.45 2.09
CA LEU A 93 -5.50 -8.58 1.87
C LEU A 93 -6.99 -8.19 1.99
N PRO A 94 -7.43 -7.35 2.95
CA PRO A 94 -8.82 -6.93 3.01
C PRO A 94 -9.29 -6.15 1.76
N ALA A 95 -8.41 -5.46 1.03
CA ALA A 95 -8.78 -4.68 -0.15
C ALA A 95 -9.38 -5.54 -1.27
N PRO A 96 -8.70 -6.54 -1.86
CA PRO A 96 -9.29 -7.37 -2.91
C PRO A 96 -10.53 -8.14 -2.41
N LEU A 97 -10.59 -8.51 -1.13
CA LEU A 97 -11.81 -9.11 -0.56
C LEU A 97 -12.98 -8.13 -0.59
N LEU A 98 -12.77 -6.88 -0.16
CA LEU A 98 -13.80 -5.83 -0.22
C LEU A 98 -14.21 -5.52 -1.67
N GLN A 99 -13.27 -5.54 -2.62
CA GLN A 99 -13.54 -5.37 -4.04
C GLN A 99 -14.48 -6.47 -4.55
N LEU A 100 -14.18 -7.74 -4.27
CA LEU A 100 -15.00 -8.89 -4.67
C LEU A 100 -16.37 -8.89 -3.98
N MET A 101 -16.43 -8.56 -2.69
CA MET A 101 -17.69 -8.40 -1.96
C MET A 101 -18.56 -7.31 -2.61
N ARG A 102 -17.97 -6.18 -2.99
CA ARG A 102 -18.70 -5.09 -3.65
C ARG A 102 -19.15 -5.47 -5.05
N LEU A 103 -18.37 -6.28 -5.77
CA LEU A 103 -18.78 -6.86 -7.04
C LEU A 103 -20.05 -7.70 -6.86
N VAL A 104 -20.06 -8.68 -5.97
CA VAL A 104 -21.23 -9.55 -5.73
C VAL A 104 -22.44 -8.71 -5.31
N ASP A 105 -22.26 -7.84 -4.33
CA ASP A 105 -23.34 -7.02 -3.80
C ASP A 105 -23.99 -6.14 -4.88
N ARG A 106 -23.20 -5.49 -5.74
CA ARG A 106 -23.72 -4.64 -6.81
C ARG A 106 -24.55 -5.39 -7.85
N HIS A 107 -24.32 -6.69 -8.03
CA HIS A 107 -25.04 -7.50 -9.03
C HIS A 107 -26.26 -8.24 -8.45
N PHE A 108 -26.29 -8.50 -7.15
CA PHE A 108 -27.30 -9.38 -6.55
C PHE A 108 -28.17 -8.76 -5.45
N PHE A 109 -27.66 -7.77 -4.70
CA PHE A 109 -28.31 -7.34 -3.45
C PHE A 109 -28.45 -5.81 -3.28
N ASP A 110 -27.59 -5.01 -3.94
CA ASP A 110 -27.48 -3.54 -3.86
C ASP A 110 -27.62 -2.98 -2.44
N LEU A 111 -26.91 -3.56 -1.47
CA LEU A 111 -26.99 -3.17 -0.07
C LEU A 111 -26.28 -1.83 0.19
N THR A 112 -26.88 -0.97 1.00
CA THR A 112 -26.27 0.32 1.39
C THR A 112 -25.03 0.13 2.28
N TYR A 113 -25.00 -0.92 3.11
CA TYR A 113 -23.96 -1.15 4.13
C TYR A 113 -22.57 -1.44 3.55
N THR A 114 -22.50 -2.29 2.52
CA THR A 114 -21.25 -2.63 1.79
C THR A 114 -20.60 -1.39 1.19
N ASN A 115 -21.40 -0.39 0.82
CA ASN A 115 -20.93 0.86 0.26
C ASN A 115 -20.14 1.68 1.30
N TYR A 116 -20.66 1.79 2.53
CA TYR A 116 -19.96 2.47 3.62
C TYR A 116 -18.65 1.76 4.00
N LEU A 117 -18.68 0.43 4.10
CA LEU A 117 -17.47 -0.36 4.37
C LEU A 117 -16.42 -0.13 3.29
N TYR A 118 -16.81 -0.19 2.01
CA TYR A 118 -15.91 0.00 0.89
C TYR A 118 -15.25 1.38 0.90
N TYR A 119 -16.05 2.45 1.03
CA TYR A 119 -15.52 3.82 1.04
C TYR A 119 -14.78 4.20 2.33
N GLY A 120 -15.03 3.52 3.44
CA GLY A 120 -14.30 3.74 4.69
C GLY A 120 -12.97 2.97 4.76
N LEU A 121 -12.99 1.68 4.46
CA LEU A 121 -11.84 0.79 4.67
C LEU A 121 -10.78 0.91 3.58
N LEU A 122 -11.14 1.12 2.31
CA LEU A 122 -10.13 1.23 1.25
C LEU A 122 -9.17 2.42 1.44
N PRO A 123 -9.64 3.63 1.78
CA PRO A 123 -8.74 4.72 2.13
C PRO A 123 -7.81 4.39 3.30
N LEU A 124 -8.34 3.72 4.32
CA LEU A 124 -7.58 3.32 5.50
C LEU A 124 -6.48 2.31 5.13
N ILE A 125 -6.81 1.29 4.33
CA ILE A 125 -5.85 0.30 3.84
C ILE A 125 -4.76 0.97 3.03
N ASN A 126 -5.12 1.83 2.07
CA ASN A 126 -4.15 2.55 1.26
C ASN A 126 -3.23 3.43 2.11
N MET A 127 -3.78 4.10 3.13
CA MET A 127 -2.98 4.92 4.04
C MET A 127 -2.07 4.06 4.93
N ALA A 128 -2.54 2.92 5.42
CA ALA A 128 -1.72 1.97 6.17
C ALA A 128 -0.54 1.45 5.34
N THR A 129 -0.75 1.18 4.04
CA THR A 129 0.33 0.83 3.10
C THR A 129 1.35 1.96 2.94
N VAL A 130 0.90 3.22 2.90
CA VAL A 130 1.82 4.39 2.89
C VAL A 130 2.61 4.45 4.19
N VAL A 131 1.97 4.30 5.35
CA VAL A 131 2.64 4.28 6.67
C VAL A 131 3.69 3.17 6.74
N LEU A 132 3.39 1.99 6.20
CA LEU A 132 4.34 0.88 6.12
C LEU A 132 5.60 1.23 5.30
N CYS A 133 5.48 2.05 4.26
CA CYS A 133 6.62 2.56 3.50
C CYS A 133 7.53 3.49 4.32
N PHE A 134 6.96 4.24 5.28
CA PHE A 134 7.71 5.12 6.18
C PHE A 134 8.27 4.40 7.41
N PHE A 135 7.77 3.22 7.75
CA PHE A 135 8.13 2.52 8.98
C PHE A 135 9.65 2.31 9.17
N PRO A 136 10.45 1.94 8.15
CA PRO A 136 11.90 1.82 8.32
C PRO A 136 12.57 3.15 8.66
N LEU A 137 12.08 4.28 8.12
CA LEU A 137 12.57 5.62 8.44
C LEU A 137 12.29 5.98 9.90
N ILE A 138 11.09 5.65 10.39
CA ILE A 138 10.70 5.88 11.80
C ILE A 138 11.64 5.10 12.73
N VAL A 139 11.91 3.83 12.43
CA VAL A 139 12.82 2.99 13.23
C VAL A 139 14.24 3.57 13.25
N ILE A 140 14.76 4.03 12.11
CA ILE A 140 16.09 4.66 12.02
C ILE A 140 16.13 5.94 12.85
N PHE A 141 15.10 6.79 12.74
CA PHE A 141 15.01 8.05 13.48
C PHE A 141 14.94 7.83 15.00
N VAL A 142 14.13 6.87 15.46
CA VAL A 142 14.04 6.53 16.90
C VAL A 142 15.37 6.01 17.42
N LYS A 143 16.09 5.17 16.66
CA LYS A 143 17.43 4.70 17.03
C LYS A 143 18.43 5.85 17.15
N TYR A 144 18.38 6.81 16.21
CA TYR A 144 19.22 7.99 16.23
C TYR A 144 18.97 8.86 17.48
N LEU A 145 17.70 9.15 17.80
CA LEU A 145 17.35 9.92 19.00
C LEU A 145 17.81 9.23 20.29
N LYS A 146 17.62 7.91 20.39
CA LYS A 146 18.06 7.14 21.55
C LYS A 146 19.58 7.15 21.72
N SER A 147 20.32 7.05 20.61
CA SER A 147 21.79 7.15 20.63
C SER A 147 22.25 8.55 21.05
N LYS A 148 21.58 9.60 20.59
CA LYS A 148 21.92 10.98 20.94
C LYS A 148 21.71 11.25 22.43
N ALA A 149 20.55 10.85 22.98
CA ALA A 149 20.25 11.00 24.40
C ALA A 149 21.27 10.26 25.29
N LEU A 150 21.68 9.05 24.90
CA LEU A 150 22.68 8.29 25.64
C LEU A 150 24.06 8.97 25.65
N ASN A 151 24.46 9.60 24.55
CA ASN A 151 25.73 10.31 24.48
C ASN A 151 25.73 11.57 25.36
N GLU A 152 24.59 12.28 25.42
CA GLU A 152 24.43 13.44 26.31
C GLU A 152 24.46 13.06 27.80
N GLU A 153 23.98 11.87 28.18
CA GLU A 153 24.09 11.34 29.56
C GLU A 153 25.51 10.91 29.96
N VAL A 154 26.35 10.49 29.00
CA VAL A 154 27.75 10.07 29.28
C VAL A 154 28.69 11.27 29.41
N GLU A 155 28.36 12.41 28.78
CA GLU A 155 29.14 13.64 28.83
C GLU A 155 28.80 14.57 30.02
N ALA A 156 27.73 14.27 30.77
CA ALA A 156 27.25 15.02 31.94
C ALA A 156 27.79 14.46 33.27
#